data_AF-A0A8G1RUS0-F1
#
_entry.id   AF-A0A8G1RUS0-F1
#
_cell.length_a   1.000
_cell.length_b   1.000
_cell.length_c   1.000
_cell.angle_alpha   90.00
_cell.angle_beta   90.00
_cell.angle_gamma   90.00
#
_symmetry.space_group_name_H-M   'P 1'
#
loop_
_entity.id
_entity.type
_entity.pdbx_description
1 polymer ?
#
loop_
_entity_poly.entity_id
_entity_poly.type
_entity_poly.pdbx_seq_one_letter_code
_entity_poly.pdbx_strand_id
1 'polypeptide(L)'
;MRGLGLIAGLIVAPRDKRAEAARPLLGSSSSSASSSSATLYPNSSVRQFPKPRFLLRCLLYPIAGFLIMLGIVQFISIACGIVIAFFPSELDRATERWQSHSTTQSIDLSHWPTDASRDIIPVACHSHNDYWRPVPLFSAIQAGCIGVEADVWLFDEELYVGHTTSALTPKRTLRSLYIDPLLRVLEQQNPLTEFHPHRQRPLQGVFDTDPAQTLVLLIDIKTDGQDTWNQVAAQLTPLRERGYLTYFNGTALIPGPLTVVGTGNTPFSLVTANTTYRDIFFDAPLNLLTENAAEGATDAASPSEQQSHDQLPQALAAAPAITVRDDETDNPTTPAENVGQGLSGVTPQSESFDWTNSYYASVSFKKSIGSPRAFRLSDQQIDRIRAQIRAAHRRGLKVRYWGLPSWPRSLRNHLWAVLVQEGVDILNVDDLQSATRQDWRPKLSDLWS
;
A
#
# COMPACT_ATOMS: atom_id res chain seq x y z
N MET A 1 6.03 -38.89 -1.59
CA MET A 1 5.11 -39.85 -0.93
C MET A 1 5.25 -39.73 0.58
N ARG A 2 4.16 -39.93 1.36
CA ARG A 2 4.06 -40.34 2.79
C ARG A 2 5.07 -39.75 3.82
N GLY A 3 4.70 -39.10 4.93
CA GLY A 3 3.39 -38.69 5.48
C GLY A 3 3.02 -39.33 6.84
N LEU A 4 2.58 -38.50 7.80
CA LEU A 4 1.99 -38.83 9.12
C LEU A 4 2.91 -39.54 10.16
N GLY A 5 2.62 -39.54 11.49
CA GLY A 5 1.69 -38.69 12.25
C GLY A 5 1.09 -39.28 13.55
N LEU A 6 1.43 -38.67 14.71
CA LEU A 6 0.69 -38.65 16.00
C LEU A 6 0.50 -39.95 16.84
N ILE A 7 -0.18 -39.79 18.01
CA ILE A 7 -0.61 -40.78 19.04
C ILE A 7 0.53 -41.30 19.96
N ALA A 8 0.57 -41.26 21.31
CA ALA A 8 -0.31 -41.00 22.47
C ALA A 8 -0.69 -42.26 23.32
N GLY A 9 -0.64 -42.16 24.66
CA GLY A 9 -1.07 -43.24 25.60
C GLY A 9 -0.71 -43.02 27.08
N LEU A 10 -1.63 -43.37 28.00
CA LEU A 10 -1.49 -43.34 29.48
C LEU A 10 -1.44 -44.77 30.08
N ILE A 11 -0.97 -44.92 31.33
CA ILE A 11 -1.27 -46.03 32.27
C ILE A 11 -1.05 -45.57 33.74
N VAL A 12 -1.62 -46.26 34.75
CA VAL A 12 -1.93 -45.70 36.10
C VAL A 12 -1.69 -46.68 37.28
N ALA A 13 -1.04 -46.19 38.37
CA ALA A 13 -1.04 -46.69 39.77
C ALA A 13 -0.43 -48.11 40.07
N PRO A 14 -0.38 -48.68 41.32
CA PRO A 14 -0.87 -48.19 42.64
C PRO A 14 -0.05 -48.51 43.96
N ARG A 15 -0.39 -47.78 45.05
CA ARG A 15 -0.51 -48.16 46.51
C ARG A 15 0.66 -48.61 47.44
N ASP A 16 0.45 -48.33 48.74
CA ASP A 16 1.33 -48.53 49.93
C ASP A 16 1.15 -49.86 50.72
N LYS A 17 2.11 -50.20 51.63
CA LYS A 17 1.88 -50.54 53.08
C LYS A 17 3.09 -51.16 53.84
N ARG A 18 3.32 -50.74 55.12
CA ARG A 18 3.88 -51.41 56.35
C ARG A 18 4.64 -50.37 57.25
N ALA A 19 4.74 -50.35 58.60
CA ALA A 19 4.52 -51.25 59.77
C ALA A 19 5.86 -51.65 60.47
N GLU A 20 6.05 -51.73 61.80
CA GLU A 20 5.22 -51.42 63.01
C GLU A 20 6.07 -51.44 64.33
N ALA A 21 5.47 -51.21 65.53
CA ALA A 21 5.98 -51.46 66.92
C ALA A 21 7.17 -50.60 67.49
N ALA A 22 7.44 -50.44 68.82
CA ALA A 22 6.70 -50.60 70.11
C ALA A 22 7.44 -49.86 71.30
N ARG A 23 6.93 -49.92 72.55
CA ARG A 23 7.48 -49.31 73.81
C ARG A 23 7.88 -50.35 74.88
N PRO A 24 8.73 -49.99 75.88
CA PRO A 24 8.34 -49.97 77.33
C PRO A 24 8.67 -48.61 78.04
N LEU A 25 8.02 -48.12 79.11
CA LEU A 25 8.03 -48.47 80.57
C LEU A 25 9.41 -48.25 81.25
N LEU A 26 9.62 -47.59 82.42
CA LEU A 26 8.84 -46.99 83.54
C LEU A 26 9.66 -45.78 84.14
N GLY A 27 9.29 -44.99 85.17
CA GLY A 27 8.18 -44.99 86.15
C GLY A 27 8.18 -43.82 87.19
N SER A 28 7.82 -44.13 88.44
CA SER A 28 7.51 -43.34 89.67
C SER A 28 8.70 -43.10 90.65
N SER A 29 8.70 -42.21 91.68
CA SER A 29 7.81 -41.11 92.14
C SER A 29 8.41 -40.25 93.29
N SER A 30 7.70 -39.15 93.64
CA SER A 30 7.40 -38.60 94.99
C SER A 30 8.37 -37.74 95.85
N SER A 31 7.84 -36.55 96.22
CA SER A 31 7.83 -35.84 97.54
C SER A 31 9.03 -35.04 98.11
N SER A 32 8.71 -33.76 98.41
CA SER A 32 9.00 -32.95 99.62
C SER A 32 10.39 -32.35 99.96
N ALA A 33 10.48 -31.03 99.74
CA ALA A 33 10.65 -29.97 100.76
C ALA A 33 12.05 -29.40 101.18
N SER A 34 11.96 -28.16 101.68
CA SER A 34 12.94 -27.31 102.42
C SER A 34 14.24 -26.80 101.76
N SER A 35 14.22 -25.51 101.43
CA SER A 35 15.23 -24.47 101.72
C SER A 35 16.75 -24.72 101.53
N SER A 36 17.38 -23.89 100.70
CA SER A 36 18.34 -22.85 101.15
C SER A 36 18.57 -21.78 100.06
N SER A 37 19.11 -20.62 100.45
CA SER A 37 19.25 -19.41 99.61
C SER A 37 20.67 -19.22 99.05
N ALA A 38 20.82 -18.17 98.22
CA ALA A 38 22.01 -17.79 97.41
C ALA A 38 22.18 -18.63 96.11
N THR A 39 22.73 -18.10 95.01
CA THR A 39 23.49 -16.83 94.82
C THR A 39 23.08 -16.10 93.53
N LEU A 40 23.44 -14.83 93.37
CA LEU A 40 23.10 -13.98 92.22
C LEU A 40 23.75 -14.44 90.90
N TYR A 41 22.99 -14.42 89.79
CA TYR A 41 23.42 -13.91 88.47
C TYR A 41 22.18 -13.45 87.66
N PRO A 42 22.26 -12.39 86.82
CA PRO A 42 21.09 -11.79 86.19
C PRO A 42 20.64 -12.47 84.88
N ASN A 43 19.36 -12.36 84.57
CA ASN A 43 18.72 -12.91 83.36
C ASN A 43 19.26 -12.33 82.04
N SER A 44 19.33 -13.16 81.01
CA SER A 44 19.23 -12.73 79.61
C SER A 44 18.26 -13.64 78.83
N SER A 45 17.31 -13.04 78.12
CA SER A 45 16.17 -13.74 77.51
C SER A 45 16.44 -14.06 76.04
N VAL A 46 16.83 -15.31 75.76
CA VAL A 46 17.14 -15.77 74.40
C VAL A 46 15.86 -15.89 73.56
N ARG A 47 15.61 -14.88 72.72
CA ARG A 47 14.60 -14.96 71.65
C ARG A 47 15.08 -15.93 70.55
N GLN A 48 14.23 -16.88 70.18
CA GLN A 48 14.51 -17.80 69.07
C GLN A 48 14.37 -17.05 67.73
N PHE A 49 15.43 -17.06 66.92
CA PHE A 49 15.39 -16.57 65.54
C PHE A 49 14.99 -17.70 64.55
N PRO A 50 14.17 -17.42 63.53
CA PRO A 50 13.80 -18.42 62.52
C PRO A 50 14.97 -18.75 61.56
N LYS A 51 14.97 -19.98 61.02
CA LYS A 51 16.08 -20.53 60.22
C LYS A 51 16.25 -19.81 58.85
N PRO A 52 17.49 -19.58 58.37
CA PRO A 52 17.78 -18.67 57.26
C PRO A 52 17.26 -19.10 55.88
N ARG A 53 16.90 -20.38 55.70
CA ARG A 53 16.41 -20.92 54.41
C ARG A 53 15.01 -20.43 54.00
N PHE A 54 14.25 -19.82 54.92
CA PHE A 54 12.94 -19.24 54.60
C PHE A 54 13.08 -17.86 53.94
N LEU A 55 13.87 -16.96 54.57
CA LEU A 55 14.11 -15.58 54.10
C LEU A 55 14.67 -15.54 52.67
N LEU A 56 15.60 -16.43 52.31
CA LEU A 56 16.17 -16.47 50.97
C LEU A 56 15.12 -16.78 49.88
N ARG A 57 14.12 -17.62 50.17
CA ARG A 57 13.02 -17.91 49.24
C ARG A 57 12.05 -16.73 49.13
N CYS A 58 11.77 -16.04 50.24
CA CYS A 58 10.95 -14.82 50.24
C CYS A 58 11.54 -13.66 49.42
N LEU A 59 12.87 -13.63 49.21
CA LEU A 59 13.54 -12.67 48.33
C LEU A 59 13.65 -13.14 46.87
N LEU A 60 13.82 -14.44 46.62
CA LEU A 60 13.96 -14.96 45.25
C LEU A 60 12.65 -14.91 44.44
N TYR A 61 11.49 -15.16 45.05
CA TYR A 61 10.21 -15.12 44.34
C TYR A 61 9.82 -13.73 43.79
N PRO A 62 9.93 -12.60 44.53
CA PRO A 62 9.65 -11.29 43.95
C PRO A 62 10.66 -10.88 42.87
N ILE A 63 11.94 -11.29 42.98
CA ILE A 63 12.94 -11.05 41.93
C ILE A 63 12.59 -11.83 40.65
N ALA A 64 12.21 -13.11 40.77
CA ALA A 64 11.76 -13.91 39.64
C ALA A 64 10.48 -13.34 39.01
N GLY A 65 9.50 -12.92 39.83
CA GLY A 65 8.29 -12.25 39.36
C GLY A 65 8.57 -10.94 38.63
N PHE A 66 9.51 -10.12 39.14
CA PHE A 66 9.94 -8.89 38.48
C PHE A 66 10.60 -9.16 37.12
N LEU A 67 11.47 -10.17 37.02
CA LEU A 67 12.11 -10.55 35.76
C LEU A 67 11.11 -11.13 34.74
N ILE A 68 10.10 -11.88 35.19
CA ILE A 68 9.00 -12.37 34.35
C ILE A 68 8.15 -11.19 33.85
N MET A 69 7.80 -10.25 34.73
CA MET A 69 7.08 -9.02 34.34
C MET A 69 7.89 -8.19 33.34
N LEU A 70 9.20 -8.03 33.54
CA LEU A 70 10.09 -7.33 32.60
C LEU A 70 10.12 -8.04 31.24
N GLY A 71 10.18 -9.38 31.23
CA GLY A 71 10.10 -10.18 30.01
C GLY A 71 8.76 -10.06 29.28
N ILE A 72 7.64 -10.01 30.01
CA ILE A 72 6.30 -9.79 29.46
C ILE A 72 6.18 -8.37 28.88
N VAL A 73 6.64 -7.34 29.60
CA VAL A 73 6.66 -5.95 29.11
C VAL A 73 7.54 -5.83 27.87
N GLN A 74 8.71 -6.46 27.84
CA GLN A 74 9.59 -6.46 26.67
C GLN A 74 8.97 -7.22 25.49
N PHE A 75 8.31 -8.36 25.74
CA PHE A 75 7.59 -9.11 24.69
C PHE A 75 6.42 -8.30 24.13
N ILE A 76 5.62 -7.64 24.97
CA ILE A 76 4.55 -6.73 24.54
C ILE A 76 5.14 -5.54 23.76
N SER A 77 6.24 -4.95 24.22
CA SER A 77 6.90 -3.83 23.51
C SER A 77 7.43 -4.25 22.13
N ILE A 78 7.99 -5.46 22.01
CA ILE A 78 8.43 -6.03 20.73
C ILE A 78 7.23 -6.40 19.84
N ALA A 79 6.18 -7.00 20.39
CA ALA A 79 4.96 -7.34 19.64
C ALA A 79 4.24 -6.09 19.13
N CYS A 80 4.08 -5.07 19.97
CA CYS A 80 3.59 -3.75 19.57
C CYS A 80 4.51 -3.10 18.54
N GLY A 81 5.84 -3.17 18.71
CA GLY A 81 6.80 -2.67 17.73
C GLY A 81 6.70 -3.36 16.36
N ILE A 82 6.43 -4.68 16.35
CA ILE A 82 6.16 -5.44 15.12
C ILE A 82 4.82 -5.02 14.50
N VAL A 83 3.76 -4.88 15.30
CA VAL A 83 2.45 -4.38 14.80
C VAL A 83 2.57 -2.98 14.23
N ILE A 84 3.31 -2.08 14.89
CA ILE A 84 3.63 -0.73 14.40
C ILE A 84 4.42 -0.79 13.08
N ALA A 85 5.40 -1.68 12.96
CA ALA A 85 6.17 -1.86 11.73
C ALA A 85 5.35 -2.45 10.56
N PHE A 86 4.26 -3.17 10.84
CA PHE A 86 3.32 -3.68 9.83
C PHE A 86 2.19 -2.68 9.48
N PHE A 87 1.86 -1.74 10.36
CA PHE A 87 0.80 -0.73 10.15
C PHE A 87 1.28 0.72 10.40
N PRO A 88 2.42 1.17 9.81
CA PRO A 88 2.97 2.50 10.09
C PRO A 88 2.01 3.61 9.71
N SER A 89 1.26 3.45 8.61
CA SER A 89 0.29 4.43 8.11
C SER A 89 -0.83 4.76 9.10
N GLU A 90 -1.20 3.86 10.02
CA GLU A 90 -2.19 4.16 11.08
C GLU A 90 -1.55 4.91 12.25
N LEU A 91 -0.26 4.70 12.52
CA LEU A 91 0.49 5.48 13.52
C LEU A 91 0.85 6.87 13.00
N ASP A 92 1.21 7.00 11.71
CA ASP A 92 1.41 8.28 11.05
C ASP A 92 0.12 9.10 11.12
N ARG A 93 -1.04 8.52 10.74
CA ARG A 93 -2.37 9.14 10.92
C ARG A 93 -2.68 9.51 12.36
N ALA A 94 -2.29 8.69 13.35
CA ALA A 94 -2.51 9.02 14.76
C ALA A 94 -1.61 10.18 15.23
N THR A 95 -0.38 10.26 14.73
CA THR A 95 0.61 11.28 15.08
C THR A 95 0.28 12.61 14.40
N GLU A 96 -0.09 12.59 13.11
CA GLU A 96 -0.66 13.74 12.38
C GLU A 96 -1.93 14.25 13.07
N ARG A 97 -2.86 13.36 13.47
CA ARG A 97 -4.05 13.76 14.25
C ARG A 97 -3.69 14.40 15.59
N TRP A 98 -2.64 13.94 16.27
CA TRP A 98 -2.23 14.52 17.55
C TRP A 98 -1.61 15.91 17.36
N GLN A 99 -0.83 16.11 16.28
CA GLN A 99 -0.31 17.42 15.88
C GLN A 99 -1.40 18.35 15.32
N SER A 100 -2.43 17.82 14.65
CA SER A 100 -3.52 18.65 14.11
C SER A 100 -4.45 19.18 15.21
N HIS A 101 -4.57 18.49 16.34
CA HIS A 101 -5.38 18.96 17.48
C HIS A 101 -4.85 20.26 18.13
N SER A 102 -3.58 20.63 17.92
CA SER A 102 -3.04 21.93 18.32
C SER A 102 -3.07 22.99 17.22
N THR A 103 -3.61 22.69 16.02
CA THR A 103 -3.61 23.61 14.86
C THR A 103 -4.95 23.63 14.12
N THR A 104 -6.07 23.54 14.84
CA THR A 104 -7.42 23.72 14.27
C THR A 104 -7.75 25.21 14.00
N GLN A 105 -6.92 25.88 13.20
CA GLN A 105 -7.38 27.04 12.43
C GLN A 105 -8.04 26.54 11.15
N SER A 106 -9.27 26.97 10.90
CA SER A 106 -9.94 26.76 9.62
C SER A 106 -9.18 27.54 8.55
N ILE A 107 -8.43 26.85 7.70
CA ILE A 107 -7.79 27.47 6.53
C ILE A 107 -8.91 27.99 5.61
N ASP A 108 -9.01 29.30 5.49
CA ASP A 108 -10.00 29.95 4.65
C ASP A 108 -9.57 29.87 3.18
N LEU A 109 -9.95 28.77 2.53
CA LEU A 109 -9.70 28.50 1.12
C LEU A 109 -10.42 29.50 0.16
N SER A 110 -11.23 30.45 0.67
CA SER A 110 -11.75 31.54 -0.15
C SER A 110 -10.70 32.62 -0.45
N HIS A 111 -9.65 32.73 0.39
CA HIS A 111 -8.58 33.70 0.23
C HIS A 111 -7.20 33.03 0.02
N TRP A 112 -7.15 32.04 -0.88
CA TRP A 112 -5.91 31.56 -1.48
C TRP A 112 -5.32 32.68 -2.35
N PRO A 113 -4.15 33.27 -2.01
CA PRO A 113 -3.54 34.30 -2.84
C PRO A 113 -2.80 33.64 -4.02
N THR A 114 -2.46 34.43 -5.04
CA THR A 114 -1.80 33.98 -6.28
C THR A 114 -0.29 33.78 -6.08
N ASP A 115 0.09 33.14 -4.98
CA ASP A 115 1.47 32.90 -4.54
C ASP A 115 1.64 31.59 -3.72
N ALA A 116 0.56 30.87 -3.43
CA ALA A 116 0.64 29.70 -2.56
C ALA A 116 1.19 28.42 -3.23
N SER A 117 1.56 28.45 -4.52
CA SER A 117 2.46 27.45 -5.13
C SER A 117 3.81 28.01 -5.62
N ARG A 118 4.11 29.28 -5.28
CA ARG A 118 5.31 30.03 -5.68
C ARG A 118 6.64 29.39 -5.29
N ASP A 119 6.65 28.74 -4.14
CA ASP A 119 7.83 28.07 -3.59
C ASP A 119 7.72 26.53 -3.68
N ILE A 120 6.68 26.01 -4.33
CA ILE A 120 6.46 24.58 -4.54
C ILE A 120 7.12 24.16 -5.84
N ILE A 121 8.23 23.43 -5.75
CA ILE A 121 8.89 22.79 -6.91
C ILE A 121 8.19 21.46 -7.20
N PRO A 122 7.69 21.21 -8.42
CA PRO A 122 7.09 19.93 -8.77
C PRO A 122 8.12 18.78 -8.75
N VAL A 123 7.67 17.62 -8.28
CA VAL A 123 8.44 16.38 -8.16
C VAL A 123 7.67 15.24 -8.80
N ALA A 124 8.40 14.35 -9.47
CA ALA A 124 7.96 13.11 -10.11
C ALA A 124 7.42 12.05 -9.12
N CYS A 125 6.42 12.42 -8.33
CA CYS A 125 5.73 11.56 -7.37
C CYS A 125 4.22 11.62 -7.51
N HIS A 126 3.57 10.56 -7.05
CA HIS A 126 2.13 10.36 -7.09
C HIS A 126 1.64 10.07 -5.66
N SER A 127 0.77 10.95 -5.15
CA SER A 127 0.12 10.80 -3.85
C SER A 127 -0.87 9.64 -3.92
N HIS A 128 -0.39 8.47 -3.48
CA HIS A 128 -1.17 7.24 -3.43
C HIS A 128 -2.21 7.35 -2.31
N ASN A 129 -3.44 6.93 -2.64
CA ASN A 129 -4.65 7.09 -1.83
C ASN A 129 -4.77 8.49 -1.20
N ASP A 130 -4.55 9.53 -2.02
CA ASP A 130 -4.48 10.94 -1.61
C ASP A 130 -5.68 11.41 -0.76
N TYR A 131 -6.85 10.82 -0.99
CA TYR A 131 -8.06 11.09 -0.23
C TYR A 131 -7.98 10.65 1.26
N TRP A 132 -6.92 9.98 1.70
CA TRP A 132 -6.60 9.69 3.12
C TRP A 132 -5.87 10.83 3.84
N ARG A 133 -5.31 11.81 3.12
CA ARG A 133 -4.56 12.94 3.71
C ARG A 133 -5.47 13.84 4.54
N PRO A 134 -4.94 14.63 5.50
CA PRO A 134 -5.72 15.60 6.26
C PRO A 134 -6.43 16.63 5.38
N VAL A 135 -5.80 17.05 4.27
CA VAL A 135 -6.40 17.90 3.24
C VAL A 135 -6.11 17.30 1.85
N PRO A 136 -7.03 16.49 1.29
CA PRO A 136 -6.90 15.93 -0.06
C PRO A 136 -6.63 17.00 -1.12
N LEU A 137 -5.98 16.59 -2.21
CA LEU A 137 -5.37 17.42 -3.26
C LEU A 137 -4.26 18.36 -2.74
N PHE A 138 -4.59 19.25 -1.82
CA PHE A 138 -3.68 20.31 -1.37
C PHE A 138 -2.45 19.76 -0.64
N SER A 139 -2.55 18.67 0.13
CA SER A 139 -1.37 18.03 0.73
C SER A 139 -0.40 17.44 -0.32
N ALA A 140 -0.89 16.98 -1.47
CA ALA A 140 -0.05 16.50 -2.57
C ALA A 140 0.60 17.67 -3.33
N ILE A 141 -0.18 18.70 -3.68
CA ILE A 141 0.34 19.91 -4.31
C ILE A 141 1.37 20.58 -3.41
N GLN A 142 1.10 20.75 -2.10
CA GLN A 142 2.03 21.36 -1.14
C GLN A 142 3.38 20.63 -1.05
N ALA A 143 3.38 19.31 -1.22
CA ALA A 143 4.61 18.53 -1.26
C ALA A 143 5.32 18.60 -2.63
N GLY A 144 4.61 19.00 -3.69
CA GLY A 144 5.10 19.06 -5.07
C GLY A 144 4.74 17.85 -5.92
N CYS A 145 3.95 16.87 -5.45
CA CYS A 145 3.67 15.68 -6.24
C CYS A 145 2.77 15.97 -7.44
N ILE A 146 3.27 15.69 -8.65
CA ILE A 146 2.60 15.94 -9.93
C ILE A 146 1.45 14.96 -10.25
N GLY A 147 1.02 14.13 -9.30
CA GLY A 147 -0.19 13.33 -9.45
C GLY A 147 -0.85 12.94 -8.13
N VAL A 148 -2.15 12.69 -8.21
CA VAL A 148 -3.05 12.32 -7.10
C VAL A 148 -3.99 11.19 -7.52
N GLU A 149 -4.47 10.41 -6.54
CA GLU A 149 -5.30 9.21 -6.75
C GLU A 149 -6.66 9.34 -6.05
N ALA A 150 -7.74 8.99 -6.76
CA ALA A 150 -9.10 8.92 -6.25
C ALA A 150 -9.70 7.53 -6.48
N ASP A 151 -9.90 6.76 -5.39
CA ASP A 151 -10.65 5.50 -5.39
C ASP A 151 -12.17 5.82 -5.47
N VAL A 152 -12.80 5.66 -6.63
CA VAL A 152 -14.20 6.08 -6.87
C VAL A 152 -15.21 4.93 -6.86
N TRP A 153 -16.34 5.18 -6.21
CA TRP A 153 -17.50 4.29 -6.12
C TRP A 153 -18.76 5.03 -6.55
N LEU A 154 -19.44 4.54 -7.57
CA LEU A 154 -20.76 5.02 -7.99
C LEU A 154 -21.85 4.48 -7.07
N PHE A 155 -22.61 5.40 -6.44
CA PHE A 155 -23.87 5.11 -5.78
C PHE A 155 -24.84 6.27 -6.03
N ASP A 156 -26.10 5.99 -6.37
CA ASP A 156 -27.15 6.99 -6.56
C ASP A 156 -26.75 8.19 -7.45
N GLU A 157 -26.13 7.88 -8.60
CA GLU A 157 -25.56 8.83 -9.59
C GLU A 157 -24.39 9.72 -9.12
N GLU A 158 -23.92 9.59 -7.88
CA GLU A 158 -22.77 10.34 -7.34
C GLU A 158 -21.53 9.44 -7.13
N LEU A 159 -20.34 10.04 -7.28
CA LEU A 159 -19.05 9.38 -7.22
C LEU A 159 -18.39 9.62 -5.86
N TYR A 160 -18.54 8.68 -4.94
CA TYR A 160 -17.95 8.75 -3.60
C TYR A 160 -16.50 8.28 -3.59
N VAL A 161 -15.67 8.88 -2.72
CA VAL A 161 -14.22 8.63 -2.68
C VAL A 161 -13.76 8.00 -1.36
N GLY A 162 -13.23 6.78 -1.45
CA GLY A 162 -12.72 6.02 -0.30
C GLY A 162 -12.16 4.64 -0.70
N HIS A 163 -11.31 4.05 0.14
CA HIS A 163 -10.67 2.76 -0.18
C HIS A 163 -11.63 1.57 -0.15
N THR A 164 -12.68 1.70 0.66
CA THR A 164 -13.71 0.69 0.90
C THR A 164 -15.05 1.40 1.01
N THR A 165 -16.14 0.68 0.75
CA THR A 165 -17.52 1.18 0.95
C THR A 165 -17.75 1.70 2.38
N SER A 166 -17.11 1.08 3.37
CA SER A 166 -17.14 1.51 4.78
C SER A 166 -16.42 2.82 5.10
N ALA A 167 -15.60 3.36 4.18
CA ALA A 167 -14.91 4.64 4.31
C ALA A 167 -15.63 5.80 3.57
N LEU A 168 -16.72 5.51 2.85
CA LEU A 168 -17.49 6.50 2.11
C LEU A 168 -18.34 7.35 3.05
N THR A 169 -18.54 8.63 2.69
CA THR A 169 -19.43 9.54 3.42
C THR A 169 -20.07 10.54 2.44
N PRO A 170 -21.28 11.06 2.72
CA PRO A 170 -21.97 11.99 1.81
C PRO A 170 -21.22 13.28 1.46
N LYS A 171 -20.14 13.64 2.19
CA LYS A 171 -19.34 14.85 1.95
C LYS A 171 -18.08 14.60 1.10
N ARG A 172 -17.75 13.34 0.81
CA ARG A 172 -16.49 12.94 0.17
C ARG A 172 -16.77 12.37 -1.22
N THR A 173 -16.93 13.26 -2.19
CA THR A 173 -17.19 12.92 -3.59
C THR A 173 -16.02 13.35 -4.47
N LEU A 174 -15.97 12.85 -5.71
CA LEU A 174 -14.96 13.23 -6.69
C LEU A 174 -15.00 14.76 -6.94
N ARG A 175 -16.21 15.35 -6.96
CA ARG A 175 -16.39 16.81 -7.00
C ARG A 175 -15.77 17.52 -5.80
N SER A 176 -16.18 17.15 -4.59
CA SER A 176 -15.82 17.91 -3.38
C SER A 176 -14.34 17.82 -3.01
N LEU A 177 -13.67 16.70 -3.34
CA LEU A 177 -12.26 16.47 -3.04
C LEU A 177 -11.31 16.83 -4.19
N TYR A 178 -11.74 16.74 -5.46
CA TYR A 178 -10.85 16.92 -6.62
C TYR A 178 -11.37 17.95 -7.62
N ILE A 179 -12.55 17.77 -8.23
CA ILE A 179 -12.97 18.61 -9.37
C ILE A 179 -13.16 20.07 -8.98
N ASP A 180 -13.91 20.36 -7.92
CA ASP A 180 -14.20 21.75 -7.54
C ASP A 180 -12.96 22.46 -6.96
N PRO A 181 -12.10 21.82 -6.14
CA PRO A 181 -10.79 22.36 -5.77
C PRO A 181 -9.87 22.64 -6.96
N LEU A 182 -9.71 21.70 -7.90
CA LEU A 182 -8.90 21.88 -9.10
C LEU A 182 -9.41 23.02 -9.97
N LEU A 183 -10.74 23.11 -10.15
CA LEU A 183 -11.38 24.15 -10.93
C LEU A 183 -11.06 25.54 -10.37
N ARG A 184 -11.16 25.73 -9.04
CA ARG A 184 -10.82 27.00 -8.38
C ARG A 184 -9.35 27.37 -8.56
N VAL A 185 -8.42 26.42 -8.34
CA VAL A 185 -6.98 26.67 -8.52
C VAL A 185 -6.67 27.06 -9.97
N LEU A 186 -7.21 26.34 -10.95
CA LEU A 186 -6.95 26.61 -12.37
C LEU A 186 -7.61 27.89 -12.88
N GLU A 187 -8.76 28.30 -12.34
CA GLU A 187 -9.36 29.61 -12.60
C GLU A 187 -8.57 30.77 -11.96
N GLN A 188 -8.00 30.58 -10.76
CA GLN A 188 -7.08 31.55 -10.13
C GLN A 188 -5.76 31.68 -10.88
N GLN A 189 -5.24 30.58 -11.43
CA GLN A 189 -4.01 30.51 -12.24
C GLN A 189 -4.18 31.05 -13.68
N ASN A 190 -5.43 31.12 -14.18
CA ASN A 190 -5.73 31.61 -15.52
C ASN A 190 -6.75 32.78 -15.50
N PRO A 191 -6.45 33.88 -14.77
CA PRO A 191 -7.42 34.92 -14.48
C PRO A 191 -7.73 35.78 -15.72
N LEU A 192 -8.98 36.19 -15.81
CA LEU A 192 -9.43 37.23 -16.74
C LEU A 192 -9.59 38.54 -15.97
N THR A 193 -8.88 39.58 -16.40
CA THR A 193 -8.87 40.91 -15.75
C THR A 193 -8.92 42.01 -16.80
N GLU A 194 -9.09 43.27 -16.39
CA GLU A 194 -9.00 44.43 -17.31
C GLU A 194 -7.64 44.48 -18.04
N PHE A 195 -6.56 44.14 -17.34
CA PHE A 195 -5.20 44.06 -17.90
C PHE A 195 -4.92 42.78 -18.70
N HIS A 196 -5.81 41.79 -18.61
CA HIS A 196 -5.67 40.47 -19.24
C HIS A 196 -7.07 39.92 -19.65
N PRO A 197 -7.73 40.52 -20.67
CA PRO A 197 -9.13 40.24 -21.00
C PRO A 197 -9.33 38.94 -21.81
N HIS A 198 -8.26 38.22 -22.13
CA HIS A 198 -8.25 36.97 -22.89
C HIS A 198 -7.39 35.94 -22.16
N ARG A 199 -7.75 34.65 -22.19
CA ARG A 199 -6.92 33.62 -21.56
C ARG A 199 -5.60 33.46 -22.31
N GLN A 200 -4.49 33.49 -21.58
CA GLN A 200 -3.17 33.16 -22.09
C GLN A 200 -3.15 31.73 -22.66
N ARG A 201 -2.29 31.48 -23.65
CA ARG A 201 -2.00 30.13 -24.16
C ARG A 201 -0.47 29.95 -24.19
N PRO A 202 0.10 28.85 -23.65
CA PRO A 202 -0.58 27.76 -22.93
C PRO A 202 -1.32 28.25 -21.67
N LEU A 203 -2.26 27.43 -21.18
CA LEU A 203 -2.90 27.68 -19.89
C LEU A 203 -1.96 27.22 -18.77
N GLN A 204 -1.93 27.97 -17.68
CA GLN A 204 -1.06 27.72 -16.54
C GLN A 204 -1.57 26.53 -15.71
N GLY A 205 -0.63 25.69 -15.27
CA GLY A 205 -0.82 24.55 -14.37
C GLY A 205 -1.13 24.94 -12.92
N VAL A 206 -0.96 23.99 -11.99
CA VAL A 206 -1.19 24.22 -10.54
C VAL A 206 0.06 24.71 -9.80
N PHE A 207 1.23 24.69 -10.44
CA PHE A 207 2.52 25.05 -9.86
C PHE A 207 3.03 26.36 -10.45
N ASP A 208 3.16 27.42 -9.65
CA ASP A 208 3.71 28.71 -10.07
C ASP A 208 5.18 28.60 -10.56
N THR A 209 5.94 27.63 -10.05
CA THR A 209 7.37 27.42 -10.39
C THR A 209 7.61 26.77 -11.76
N ASP A 210 6.68 25.93 -12.21
CA ASP A 210 6.62 25.38 -13.57
C ASP A 210 5.16 25.31 -14.03
N PRO A 211 4.63 26.40 -14.59
CA PRO A 211 3.25 26.45 -15.09
C PRO A 211 2.97 25.51 -16.28
N ALA A 212 3.98 24.87 -16.88
CA ALA A 212 3.78 23.86 -17.92
C ALA A 212 3.58 22.45 -17.35
N GLN A 213 3.89 22.22 -16.08
CA GLN A 213 3.73 20.92 -15.43
C GLN A 213 2.24 20.58 -15.22
N THR A 214 1.74 19.66 -16.03
CA THR A 214 0.39 19.06 -15.87
C THR A 214 0.29 18.30 -14.55
N LEU A 215 -0.81 18.45 -13.81
CA LEU A 215 -1.13 17.56 -12.70
C LEU A 215 -1.87 16.33 -13.24
N VAL A 216 -1.59 15.14 -12.70
CA VAL A 216 -2.26 13.90 -13.11
C VAL A 216 -3.30 13.46 -12.07
N LEU A 217 -4.58 13.45 -12.46
CA LEU A 217 -5.66 12.87 -11.67
C LEU A 217 -5.89 11.42 -12.10
N LEU A 218 -5.44 10.48 -11.27
CA LEU A 218 -5.70 9.05 -11.44
C LEU A 218 -7.03 8.69 -10.78
N ILE A 219 -7.94 8.10 -11.54
CA ILE A 219 -9.28 7.69 -11.10
C ILE A 219 -9.34 6.16 -11.13
N ASP A 220 -9.33 5.53 -9.96
CA ASP A 220 -9.44 4.07 -9.83
C ASP A 220 -10.91 3.69 -9.61
N ILE A 221 -11.54 3.14 -10.65
CA ILE A 221 -12.96 2.76 -10.61
C ILE A 221 -13.11 1.44 -9.85
N LYS A 222 -13.82 1.46 -8.72
CA LYS A 222 -14.06 0.29 -7.85
C LYS A 222 -15.40 -0.40 -8.07
N THR A 223 -16.31 0.26 -8.77
CA THR A 223 -17.69 -0.17 -9.07
C THR A 223 -17.77 -0.67 -10.52
N ASP A 224 -18.96 -0.82 -11.10
CA ASP A 224 -19.07 -1.25 -12.50
C ASP A 224 -18.36 -0.26 -13.45
N GLY A 225 -17.57 -0.80 -14.38
CA GLY A 225 -16.74 0.02 -15.27
C GLY A 225 -17.54 0.90 -16.23
N GLN A 226 -18.66 0.39 -16.75
CA GLN A 226 -19.43 1.06 -17.80
C GLN A 226 -20.32 2.16 -17.22
N ASP A 227 -21.04 1.89 -16.13
CA ASP A 227 -21.88 2.90 -15.49
C ASP A 227 -21.05 4.01 -14.82
N THR A 228 -19.96 3.64 -14.14
CA THR A 228 -19.08 4.62 -13.47
C THR A 228 -18.32 5.49 -14.47
N TRP A 229 -17.91 4.95 -15.62
CA TRP A 229 -17.26 5.71 -16.68
C TRP A 229 -18.12 6.89 -17.16
N ASN A 230 -19.42 6.67 -17.37
CA ASN A 230 -20.34 7.71 -17.83
C ASN A 230 -20.43 8.87 -16.83
N GLN A 231 -20.51 8.56 -15.53
CA GLN A 231 -20.52 9.58 -14.48
C GLN A 231 -19.18 10.29 -14.32
N VAL A 232 -18.04 9.58 -14.44
CA VAL A 232 -16.70 10.21 -14.44
C VAL A 232 -16.57 11.19 -15.61
N ALA A 233 -16.95 10.75 -16.82
CA ALA A 233 -16.92 11.60 -18.01
C ALA A 233 -17.84 12.83 -17.85
N ALA A 234 -19.02 12.67 -17.26
CA ALA A 234 -19.94 13.78 -16.97
C ALA A 234 -19.37 14.77 -15.94
N GLN A 235 -18.80 14.30 -14.82
CA GLN A 235 -18.25 15.16 -13.77
C GLN A 235 -17.02 15.96 -14.20
N LEU A 236 -16.27 15.49 -15.21
CA LEU A 236 -15.13 16.21 -15.80
C LEU A 236 -15.53 17.39 -16.72
N THR A 237 -16.81 17.52 -17.07
CA THR A 237 -17.30 18.53 -18.04
C THR A 237 -16.90 19.98 -17.71
N PRO A 238 -16.95 20.49 -16.46
CA PRO A 238 -16.56 21.86 -16.15
C PRO A 238 -15.09 22.17 -16.45
N LEU A 239 -14.21 21.18 -16.38
CA LEU A 239 -12.77 21.28 -16.72
C LEU A 239 -12.56 21.19 -18.24
N ARG A 240 -13.29 20.28 -18.90
CA ARG A 240 -13.32 20.07 -20.35
C ARG A 240 -13.73 21.34 -21.10
N GLU A 241 -14.86 21.94 -20.75
CA GLU A 241 -15.40 23.16 -21.37
C GLU A 241 -14.45 24.36 -21.24
N ARG A 242 -13.63 24.39 -20.19
CA ARG A 242 -12.60 25.42 -19.96
C ARG A 242 -11.30 25.15 -20.70
N GLY A 243 -11.14 23.97 -21.30
CA GLY A 243 -9.93 23.52 -21.98
C GLY A 243 -8.76 23.26 -21.03
N TYR A 244 -9.03 22.86 -19.78
CA TYR A 244 -7.99 22.53 -18.79
C TYR A 244 -7.46 21.10 -18.90
N LEU A 245 -8.18 20.21 -19.60
CA LEU A 245 -7.79 18.82 -19.75
C LEU A 245 -6.77 18.65 -20.88
N THR A 246 -5.76 17.81 -20.67
CA THR A 246 -4.97 17.16 -21.74
C THR A 246 -5.91 16.28 -22.55
N TYR A 247 -5.84 16.34 -23.88
CA TYR A 247 -6.71 15.55 -24.76
C TYR A 247 -6.04 15.10 -26.06
N PHE A 248 -6.44 13.95 -26.57
CA PHE A 248 -6.09 13.48 -27.92
C PHE A 248 -7.17 13.96 -28.91
N ASN A 249 -6.75 14.57 -30.03
CA ASN A 249 -7.64 15.23 -31.00
C ASN A 249 -7.90 14.43 -32.30
N GLY A 250 -7.64 13.13 -32.28
CA GLY A 250 -7.65 12.27 -33.48
C GLY A 250 -6.32 12.18 -34.23
N THR A 251 -5.37 13.07 -33.95
CA THR A 251 -4.04 13.10 -34.62
C THR A 251 -2.86 13.30 -33.68
N ALA A 252 -3.05 14.07 -32.60
CA ALA A 252 -2.00 14.47 -31.67
C ALA A 252 -2.54 14.59 -30.25
N LEU A 253 -1.62 14.49 -29.28
CA LEU A 253 -1.86 14.78 -27.88
C LEU A 253 -1.68 16.28 -27.64
N ILE A 254 -2.74 16.96 -27.19
CA ILE A 254 -2.75 18.38 -26.84
C ILE A 254 -2.63 18.48 -25.32
N PRO A 255 -1.52 19.00 -24.78
CA PRO A 255 -1.31 19.08 -23.33
C PRO A 255 -2.19 20.16 -22.68
N GLY A 256 -2.68 19.87 -21.47
CA GLY A 256 -3.43 20.80 -20.63
C GLY A 256 -2.95 20.76 -19.17
N PRO A 257 -3.34 21.76 -18.35
CA PRO A 257 -3.05 21.82 -16.91
C PRO A 257 -3.37 20.56 -16.09
N LEU A 258 -4.36 19.76 -16.52
CA LEU A 258 -4.75 18.51 -15.87
C LEU A 258 -4.79 17.35 -16.87
N THR A 259 -4.14 16.23 -16.55
CA THR A 259 -4.25 14.98 -17.30
C THR A 259 -5.04 13.96 -16.49
N VAL A 260 -6.12 13.41 -17.05
CA VAL A 260 -6.95 12.42 -16.35
C VAL A 260 -6.59 11.01 -16.83
N VAL A 261 -6.39 10.09 -15.89
CA VAL A 261 -6.07 8.69 -16.18
C VAL A 261 -7.04 7.78 -15.44
N GLY A 262 -7.68 6.85 -16.16
CA GLY A 262 -8.54 5.82 -15.59
C GLY A 262 -7.77 4.52 -15.32
N THR A 263 -7.96 3.96 -14.13
CA THR A 263 -7.44 2.65 -13.71
C THR A 263 -8.55 1.85 -12.99
N GLY A 264 -8.21 0.75 -12.32
CA GLY A 264 -9.19 -0.14 -11.71
C GLY A 264 -10.06 -0.81 -12.76
N ASN A 265 -11.38 -0.78 -12.56
CA ASN A 265 -12.40 -1.28 -13.49
C ASN A 265 -12.65 -0.37 -14.72
N THR A 266 -11.81 0.64 -14.99
CA THR A 266 -11.93 1.48 -16.19
C THR A 266 -12.00 0.61 -17.46
N PRO A 267 -13.04 0.73 -18.31
CA PRO A 267 -13.18 -0.09 -19.51
C PRO A 267 -12.39 0.50 -20.69
N PHE A 268 -11.30 -0.17 -21.09
CA PHE A 268 -10.44 0.27 -22.21
C PHE A 268 -11.19 0.45 -23.54
N SER A 269 -12.25 -0.32 -23.76
CA SER A 269 -13.16 -0.17 -24.91
C SER A 269 -13.86 1.20 -24.94
N LEU A 270 -14.29 1.76 -23.80
CA LEU A 270 -14.90 3.10 -23.76
C LEU A 270 -13.86 4.22 -23.81
N VAL A 271 -12.65 3.99 -23.27
CA VAL A 271 -11.50 4.91 -23.46
C VAL A 271 -11.22 5.09 -24.95
N THR A 272 -11.14 4.00 -25.70
CA THR A 272 -10.78 4.00 -27.13
C THR A 272 -11.94 4.30 -28.09
N ALA A 273 -13.20 4.21 -27.65
CA ALA A 273 -14.39 4.29 -28.49
C ALA A 273 -14.49 5.55 -29.37
N ASN A 274 -14.05 6.71 -28.86
CA ASN A 274 -13.99 7.93 -29.66
C ASN A 274 -12.60 8.08 -30.31
N THR A 275 -12.56 7.97 -31.63
CA THR A 275 -11.32 8.14 -32.42
C THR A 275 -10.93 9.60 -32.65
N THR A 276 -11.83 10.56 -32.40
CA THR A 276 -11.65 11.99 -32.73
C THR A 276 -11.40 12.89 -31.53
N TYR A 277 -11.85 12.51 -30.33
CA TYR A 277 -11.62 13.27 -29.10
C TYR A 277 -11.60 12.36 -27.88
N ARG A 278 -10.54 12.44 -27.05
CA ARG A 278 -10.42 11.74 -25.77
C ARG A 278 -9.68 12.60 -24.74
N ASP A 279 -10.22 12.77 -23.54
CA ASP A 279 -9.57 13.50 -22.43
C ASP A 279 -9.45 12.69 -21.12
N ILE A 280 -9.69 11.39 -21.21
CA ILE A 280 -9.36 10.39 -20.19
C ILE A 280 -8.47 9.35 -20.88
N PHE A 281 -7.29 9.09 -20.32
CA PHE A 281 -6.33 8.10 -20.81
C PHE A 281 -6.36 6.85 -19.94
N PHE A 282 -5.81 5.74 -20.42
CA PHE A 282 -5.72 4.50 -19.65
C PHE A 282 -4.42 4.39 -18.83
N ASP A 283 -4.47 3.65 -17.72
CA ASP A 283 -3.32 3.17 -16.95
C ASP A 283 -2.96 1.74 -17.40
N ALA A 284 -2.05 1.63 -18.37
CA ALA A 284 -1.77 0.37 -19.06
C ALA A 284 -1.09 -0.69 -18.15
N PRO A 285 -1.40 -1.99 -18.31
CA PRO A 285 -0.81 -3.06 -17.50
C PRO A 285 0.65 -3.32 -17.91
N LEU A 286 1.61 -2.74 -17.16
CA LEU A 286 3.03 -2.68 -17.51
C LEU A 286 3.69 -4.06 -17.75
N ASN A 287 3.21 -5.13 -17.10
CA ASN A 287 3.73 -6.48 -17.32
C ASN A 287 3.41 -7.03 -18.72
N LEU A 288 2.23 -6.73 -19.27
CA LEU A 288 1.85 -7.20 -20.62
C LEU A 288 2.67 -6.51 -21.72
N LEU A 289 3.15 -5.28 -21.46
CA LEU A 289 4.01 -4.55 -22.40
C LEU A 289 5.35 -5.26 -22.67
N THR A 290 5.84 -6.07 -21.71
CA THR A 290 7.06 -6.87 -21.84
C THR A 290 6.85 -8.25 -22.43
N GLU A 291 5.74 -8.91 -22.10
CA GLU A 291 5.51 -10.31 -22.47
C GLU A 291 5.27 -10.43 -23.99
N ASN A 292 4.45 -9.55 -24.56
CA ASN A 292 4.24 -9.43 -26.02
C ASN A 292 5.49 -8.90 -26.78
N ALA A 293 6.57 -8.51 -26.09
CA ALA A 293 7.81 -8.02 -26.71
C ALA A 293 8.91 -9.09 -26.78
N ALA A 294 8.70 -10.28 -26.21
CA ALA A 294 9.63 -11.41 -26.32
C ALA A 294 9.44 -12.20 -27.62
N GLU A 295 8.20 -12.34 -28.10
CA GLU A 295 7.86 -13.11 -29.30
C GLU A 295 8.22 -12.37 -30.61
N GLY A 296 8.18 -11.04 -30.62
CA GLY A 296 8.55 -10.21 -31.78
C GLY A 296 10.07 -9.99 -31.96
N ALA A 297 10.92 -10.81 -31.34
CA ALA A 297 12.38 -10.58 -31.27
C ALA A 297 13.25 -11.70 -31.86
N THR A 298 12.66 -12.76 -32.41
CA THR A 298 13.39 -13.95 -32.92
C THR A 298 13.75 -13.90 -34.40
N ASP A 299 13.09 -13.05 -35.19
CA ASP A 299 13.08 -13.18 -36.67
C ASP A 299 14.20 -12.37 -37.36
N ALA A 300 15.40 -12.35 -36.76
CA ALA A 300 16.58 -11.70 -37.33
C ALA A 300 17.89 -12.45 -37.02
N ALA A 301 18.49 -13.04 -38.07
CA ALA A 301 19.71 -13.87 -38.08
C ALA A 301 19.59 -15.25 -37.37
N SER A 302 20.08 -16.37 -37.90
CA SER A 302 20.85 -16.62 -39.15
C SER A 302 20.63 -18.06 -39.67
N PRO A 303 21.06 -18.41 -40.90
CA PRO A 303 20.51 -19.56 -41.63
C PRO A 303 21.25 -20.91 -41.47
N SER A 304 20.51 -21.96 -41.84
CA SER A 304 20.94 -23.27 -42.39
C SER A 304 21.84 -24.21 -41.56
N GLU A 305 21.30 -25.41 -41.29
CA GLU A 305 21.88 -26.65 -41.84
C GLU A 305 20.78 -27.73 -42.00
N GLN A 306 21.04 -28.78 -42.80
CA GLN A 306 20.06 -29.81 -43.19
C GLN A 306 20.36 -31.16 -42.53
N GLN A 307 19.33 -31.89 -42.09
CA GLN A 307 19.24 -33.35 -42.33
C GLN A 307 17.84 -33.92 -42.03
N SER A 308 17.61 -35.14 -42.54
CA SER A 308 16.30 -35.79 -42.64
C SER A 308 16.34 -37.22 -42.14
N HIS A 309 15.27 -37.70 -41.47
CA HIS A 309 14.52 -38.90 -41.90
C HIS A 309 13.27 -39.16 -41.04
N ASP A 310 12.45 -40.09 -41.54
CA ASP A 310 11.12 -40.47 -41.10
C ASP A 310 11.07 -41.20 -39.75
N GLN A 311 9.93 -41.13 -39.04
CA GLN A 311 8.98 -42.26 -38.98
C GLN A 311 7.71 -41.93 -38.15
N LEU A 312 6.58 -42.52 -38.56
CA LEU A 312 5.32 -42.61 -37.81
C LEU A 312 5.13 -44.07 -37.36
N PRO A 313 4.32 -44.36 -36.32
CA PRO A 313 2.99 -44.87 -36.65
C PRO A 313 1.85 -44.37 -35.73
N GLN A 314 0.62 -44.57 -36.19
CA GLN A 314 -0.61 -44.21 -35.46
C GLN A 314 -0.99 -45.26 -34.41
N ALA A 315 -1.72 -44.82 -33.37
CA ALA A 315 -3.11 -45.24 -33.09
C ALA A 315 -3.43 -45.43 -31.59
N LEU A 316 -4.45 -44.72 -31.11
CA LEU A 316 -5.69 -45.33 -30.57
C LEU A 316 -6.79 -44.25 -30.50
N ALA A 317 -8.06 -44.65 -30.47
CA ALA A 317 -9.21 -43.73 -30.52
C ALA A 317 -10.27 -44.06 -29.46
N ALA A 318 -10.94 -43.03 -28.94
CA ALA A 318 -12.30 -43.13 -28.39
C ALA A 318 -13.00 -41.75 -28.31
N ALA A 319 -14.29 -41.75 -28.59
CA ALA A 319 -15.26 -40.65 -28.57
C ALA A 319 -15.68 -40.28 -27.10
N PRO A 320 -16.55 -39.28 -26.83
CA PRO A 320 -17.40 -38.53 -27.78
C PRO A 320 -17.46 -37.00 -27.64
N ALA A 321 -18.02 -36.36 -28.66
CA ALA A 321 -18.49 -34.99 -28.60
C ALA A 321 -19.83 -34.89 -27.84
N ILE A 322 -20.07 -33.77 -27.16
CA ILE A 322 -21.35 -33.45 -26.53
C ILE A 322 -22.02 -32.34 -27.34
N THR A 323 -23.26 -32.59 -27.77
CA THR A 323 -24.11 -31.61 -28.44
C THR A 323 -24.90 -30.79 -27.41
N VAL A 324 -24.76 -29.47 -27.46
CA VAL A 324 -25.65 -28.49 -26.84
C VAL A 324 -26.18 -27.66 -28.02
N ARG A 325 -27.42 -27.79 -28.49
CA ARG A 325 -28.73 -27.53 -27.84
C ARG A 325 -28.89 -26.08 -27.42
N ASP A 326 -29.34 -25.29 -28.38
CA ASP A 326 -29.97 -23.99 -28.18
C ASP A 326 -31.26 -24.18 -27.35
N ASP A 327 -31.37 -23.52 -26.19
CA ASP A 327 -32.59 -22.81 -25.78
C ASP A 327 -32.35 -21.83 -24.60
N GLU A 328 -33.28 -20.88 -24.49
CA GLU A 328 -33.63 -19.99 -23.35
C GLU A 328 -32.60 -19.10 -22.61
N THR A 329 -32.98 -17.81 -22.55
CA THR A 329 -32.66 -16.78 -21.54
C THR A 329 -31.27 -16.12 -21.52
N ASP A 330 -31.15 -15.01 -22.26
CA ASP A 330 -30.32 -13.88 -21.84
C ASP A 330 -30.77 -13.40 -20.44
N ASN A 331 -29.92 -13.57 -19.44
CA ASN A 331 -30.12 -13.01 -18.10
C ASN A 331 -29.00 -11.98 -17.84
N PRO A 332 -29.30 -10.67 -17.78
CA PRO A 332 -28.28 -9.64 -17.57
C PRO A 332 -27.72 -9.68 -16.14
N THR A 333 -26.65 -8.92 -15.91
CA THR A 333 -26.03 -8.69 -14.59
C THR A 333 -25.45 -9.94 -13.90
N THR A 334 -24.35 -10.47 -14.45
CA THR A 334 -23.16 -10.59 -13.60
C THR A 334 -22.57 -9.18 -13.44
N PRO A 335 -22.27 -8.69 -12.22
CA PRO A 335 -21.48 -7.47 -12.04
C PRO A 335 -20.11 -7.65 -12.71
N ALA A 336 -19.56 -6.61 -13.35
CA ALA A 336 -18.25 -6.70 -13.98
C ALA A 336 -17.18 -7.15 -12.96
N GLU A 337 -16.69 -8.38 -13.11
CA GLU A 337 -15.70 -8.96 -12.20
C GLU A 337 -14.41 -8.12 -12.25
N ASN A 338 -13.86 -7.76 -11.08
CA ASN A 338 -12.65 -6.97 -11.02
C ASN A 338 -11.44 -7.83 -11.41
N VAL A 339 -11.20 -7.90 -12.72
CA VAL A 339 -10.07 -8.59 -13.38
C VAL A 339 -8.70 -8.00 -12.98
N GLY A 340 -8.69 -6.85 -12.29
CA GLY A 340 -7.51 -6.15 -11.83
C GLY A 340 -7.33 -4.78 -12.49
N GLN A 341 -6.63 -3.87 -11.80
CA GLN A 341 -6.26 -2.55 -12.32
C GLN A 341 -5.64 -2.64 -13.71
N GLY A 342 -6.19 -1.89 -14.67
CA GLY A 342 -5.68 -1.81 -16.04
C GLY A 342 -6.04 -3.02 -16.93
N LEU A 343 -7.00 -3.86 -16.53
CA LEU A 343 -7.41 -5.05 -17.29
C LEU A 343 -8.89 -5.05 -17.73
N SER A 344 -9.73 -4.14 -17.23
CA SER A 344 -11.13 -4.05 -17.67
C SER A 344 -11.26 -3.60 -19.13
N GLY A 345 -12.05 -4.35 -19.92
CA GLY A 345 -12.23 -4.10 -21.35
C GLY A 345 -11.01 -4.37 -22.22
N VAL A 346 -9.93 -4.95 -21.67
CA VAL A 346 -8.75 -5.39 -22.41
C VAL A 346 -9.00 -6.79 -22.95
N THR A 347 -8.61 -7.06 -24.20
CA THR A 347 -8.73 -8.39 -24.83
C THR A 347 -7.37 -8.87 -25.33
N PRO A 348 -7.18 -10.17 -25.63
CA PRO A 348 -5.96 -10.64 -26.29
C PRO A 348 -5.70 -10.01 -27.67
N GLN A 349 -6.69 -9.31 -28.22
CA GLN A 349 -6.67 -8.63 -29.52
C GLN A 349 -6.78 -7.10 -29.38
N SER A 350 -6.80 -6.53 -28.16
CA SER A 350 -6.76 -5.08 -27.99
C SER A 350 -5.33 -4.62 -28.23
N GLU A 351 -5.07 -4.14 -29.45
CA GLU A 351 -3.76 -3.73 -29.94
C GLU A 351 -3.16 -2.56 -29.15
N SER A 352 -1.90 -2.25 -29.42
CA SER A 352 -0.96 -1.66 -28.45
C SER A 352 -1.48 -0.46 -27.64
N PHE A 353 -1.40 -0.59 -26.31
CA PHE A 353 -1.32 0.55 -25.41
C PHE A 353 -0.19 1.50 -25.87
N ASP A 354 -0.52 2.76 -26.14
CA ASP A 354 0.42 3.79 -26.59
C ASP A 354 -0.05 5.19 -26.17
N TRP A 355 0.78 6.19 -26.39
CA TRP A 355 0.54 7.61 -26.05
C TRP A 355 -0.77 8.21 -26.60
N THR A 356 -1.46 7.57 -27.54
CA THR A 356 -2.76 8.04 -28.05
C THR A 356 -3.93 7.61 -27.15
N ASN A 357 -3.77 6.53 -26.39
CA ASN A 357 -4.85 5.86 -25.64
C ASN A 357 -4.53 5.69 -24.14
N SER A 358 -3.25 5.62 -23.79
CA SER A 358 -2.72 5.40 -22.45
C SER A 358 -1.73 6.52 -22.10
N TYR A 359 -1.61 6.84 -20.82
CA TYR A 359 -0.66 7.85 -20.33
C TYR A 359 0.32 7.23 -19.33
N TYR A 360 -0.19 6.44 -18.40
CA TYR A 360 0.61 5.61 -17.52
C TYR A 360 0.74 4.18 -18.04
N ALA A 361 1.81 3.51 -17.61
CA ALA A 361 1.93 2.07 -17.59
C ALA A 361 2.36 1.63 -16.18
N SER A 362 1.52 0.84 -15.51
CA SER A 362 1.67 0.51 -14.09
C SER A 362 1.62 -0.97 -13.77
N VAL A 363 2.30 -1.36 -12.69
CA VAL A 363 2.15 -2.68 -12.08
C VAL A 363 2.49 -2.65 -10.59
N SER A 364 1.97 -3.65 -9.86
CA SER A 364 2.41 -3.95 -8.51
C SER A 364 3.88 -4.38 -8.50
N PHE A 365 4.74 -3.62 -7.84
CA PHE A 365 6.12 -3.98 -7.56
C PHE A 365 6.19 -5.37 -6.90
N LYS A 366 5.35 -5.59 -5.88
CA LYS A 366 5.31 -6.86 -5.13
C LYS A 366 4.83 -8.06 -5.96
N LYS A 367 3.90 -7.90 -6.90
CA LYS A 367 3.47 -9.01 -7.79
C LYS A 367 4.45 -9.25 -8.94
N SER A 368 5.09 -8.21 -9.49
CA SER A 368 5.90 -8.31 -10.71
C SER A 368 7.40 -8.53 -10.43
N ILE A 369 7.97 -7.77 -9.50
CA ILE A 369 9.40 -7.83 -9.14
C ILE A 369 9.61 -8.72 -7.89
N GLY A 370 8.64 -8.77 -6.99
CA GLY A 370 8.70 -9.57 -5.76
C GLY A 370 9.44 -8.86 -4.61
N SER A 371 9.65 -9.59 -3.52
CA SER A 371 10.35 -9.04 -2.34
C SER A 371 11.88 -9.04 -2.55
N PRO A 372 12.59 -7.92 -2.28
CA PRO A 372 14.05 -7.89 -2.22
C PRO A 372 14.61 -8.86 -1.18
N ARG A 373 15.74 -9.52 -1.47
CA ARG A 373 16.44 -10.40 -0.51
C ARG A 373 17.58 -9.63 0.15
N ALA A 374 17.74 -9.78 1.46
CA ALA A 374 18.79 -9.07 2.22
C ALA A 374 18.87 -7.56 1.91
N PHE A 375 17.70 -6.92 1.80
CA PHE A 375 17.53 -5.49 1.50
C PHE A 375 18.07 -5.03 0.13
N ARG A 376 18.30 -5.94 -0.82
CA ARG A 376 18.75 -5.63 -2.18
C ARG A 376 17.92 -6.36 -3.24
N LEU A 377 17.86 -5.77 -4.43
CA LEU A 377 17.34 -6.43 -5.63
C LEU A 377 18.43 -7.31 -6.24
N SER A 378 18.04 -8.44 -6.83
CA SER A 378 18.95 -9.24 -7.67
C SER A 378 19.05 -8.66 -9.08
N ASP A 379 20.09 -9.05 -9.83
CA ASP A 379 20.28 -8.62 -11.22
C ASP A 379 19.05 -8.95 -12.08
N GLN A 380 18.45 -10.14 -11.90
CA GLN A 380 17.19 -10.53 -12.55
C GLN A 380 16.00 -9.59 -12.22
N GLN A 381 15.92 -9.07 -11.00
CA GLN A 381 14.87 -8.11 -10.61
C GLN A 381 15.12 -6.75 -11.28
N ILE A 382 16.38 -6.29 -11.29
CA ILE A 382 16.80 -5.06 -11.97
C ILE A 382 16.55 -5.16 -13.49
N ASP A 383 16.90 -6.28 -14.13
CA ASP A 383 16.70 -6.46 -15.56
C ASP A 383 15.23 -6.60 -15.94
N ARG A 384 14.36 -7.12 -15.06
CA ARG A 384 12.90 -7.06 -15.25
C ARG A 384 12.38 -5.62 -15.17
N ILE A 385 12.85 -4.81 -14.22
CA ILE A 385 12.54 -3.38 -14.12
C ILE A 385 12.96 -2.66 -15.41
N ARG A 386 14.21 -2.82 -15.84
CA ARG A 386 14.74 -2.25 -17.09
C ARG A 386 13.96 -2.68 -18.33
N ALA A 387 13.56 -3.94 -18.41
CA ALA A 387 12.77 -4.45 -19.54
C ALA A 387 11.38 -3.79 -19.58
N GLN A 388 10.73 -3.64 -18.42
CA GLN A 388 9.43 -2.97 -18.29
C GLN A 388 9.51 -1.48 -18.63
N ILE A 389 10.49 -0.76 -18.10
CA ILE A 389 10.72 0.66 -18.41
C ILE A 389 10.94 0.86 -19.91
N ARG A 390 11.84 0.09 -20.54
CA ARG A 390 12.05 0.11 -22.00
C ARG A 390 10.84 -0.34 -22.82
N ALA A 391 9.89 -1.08 -22.25
CA ALA A 391 8.68 -1.52 -22.94
C ALA A 391 7.57 -0.44 -22.91
N ALA A 392 7.50 0.36 -21.86
CA ALA A 392 6.61 1.51 -21.74
C ALA A 392 7.14 2.74 -22.51
N HIS A 393 8.43 3.08 -22.35
CA HIS A 393 9.04 4.23 -23.02
C HIS A 393 8.99 4.12 -24.55
N ARG A 394 9.18 2.91 -25.12
CA ARG A 394 9.00 2.66 -26.57
C ARG A 394 7.57 2.91 -27.08
N ARG A 395 6.59 3.03 -26.20
CA ARG A 395 5.17 3.31 -26.49
C ARG A 395 4.75 4.73 -26.08
N GLY A 396 5.69 5.53 -25.56
CA GLY A 396 5.44 6.88 -25.03
C GLY A 396 4.75 6.91 -23.66
N LEU A 397 4.74 5.78 -22.93
CA LEU A 397 4.00 5.64 -21.66
C LEU A 397 4.89 5.89 -20.44
N LYS A 398 4.35 6.59 -19.45
CA LYS A 398 5.03 6.91 -18.19
C LYS A 398 4.94 5.78 -17.17
N VAL A 399 6.07 5.35 -16.63
CA VAL A 399 6.14 4.18 -15.73
C VAL A 399 5.79 4.55 -14.29
N ARG A 400 4.93 3.75 -13.64
CA ARG A 400 4.64 3.81 -12.18
C ARG A 400 4.65 2.42 -11.55
N TYR A 401 5.31 2.27 -10.40
CA TYR A 401 5.31 1.03 -9.61
C TYR A 401 4.57 1.21 -8.28
N TRP A 402 3.43 0.53 -8.11
CA TRP A 402 2.63 0.59 -6.87
C TRP A 402 2.92 -0.58 -5.93
N GLY A 403 2.52 -0.49 -4.66
CA GLY A 403 2.72 -1.55 -3.67
C GLY A 403 4.20 -1.79 -3.31
N LEU A 404 4.98 -0.70 -3.27
CA LEU A 404 6.31 -0.65 -2.69
C LEU A 404 6.24 -0.87 -1.16
N PRO A 405 7.29 -1.40 -0.51
CA PRO A 405 7.31 -1.53 0.95
C PRO A 405 7.46 -0.15 1.60
N SER A 406 6.52 0.23 2.46
CA SER A 406 6.58 1.46 3.27
C SER A 406 7.59 1.36 4.42
N TRP A 407 7.72 0.17 5.02
CA TRP A 407 8.69 -0.16 6.07
C TRP A 407 9.50 -1.42 5.67
N PRO A 408 10.79 -1.53 6.05
CA PRO A 408 11.62 -0.53 6.74
C PRO A 408 12.03 0.63 5.83
N ARG A 409 12.13 1.84 6.41
CA ARG A 409 12.39 3.09 5.66
C ARG A 409 13.68 3.05 4.85
N SER A 410 14.71 2.35 5.32
CA SER A 410 15.96 2.13 4.59
C SER A 410 15.77 1.30 3.30
N LEU A 411 14.88 0.31 3.30
CA LEU A 411 14.54 -0.46 2.10
C LEU A 411 13.69 0.35 1.12
N ARG A 412 12.68 1.06 1.63
CA ARG A 412 11.85 1.99 0.86
C ARG A 412 12.70 3.02 0.11
N ASN A 413 13.57 3.72 0.84
CA ASN A 413 14.48 4.73 0.32
C ASN A 413 15.47 4.15 -0.70
N HIS A 414 16.00 2.94 -0.48
CA HIS A 414 16.85 2.26 -1.46
C HIS A 414 16.10 1.92 -2.76
N LEU A 415 14.87 1.42 -2.66
CA LEU A 415 14.04 1.09 -3.83
C LEU A 415 13.64 2.34 -4.62
N TRP A 416 13.30 3.46 -3.96
CA TRP A 416 13.07 4.74 -4.63
C TRP A 416 14.31 5.22 -5.39
N ALA A 417 15.48 5.18 -4.76
CA ALA A 417 16.74 5.56 -5.40
C ALA A 417 17.07 4.68 -6.63
N VAL A 418 16.89 3.36 -6.52
CA VAL A 418 17.11 2.44 -7.65
C VAL A 418 16.08 2.65 -8.76
N LEU A 419 14.79 2.80 -8.45
CA LEU A 419 13.77 3.00 -9.49
C LEU A 419 13.98 4.31 -10.27
N VAL A 420 14.39 5.40 -9.60
CA VAL A 420 14.74 6.66 -10.28
C VAL A 420 16.04 6.51 -11.09
N GLN A 421 17.04 5.81 -10.57
CA GLN A 421 18.28 5.53 -11.31
C GLN A 421 18.04 4.68 -12.57
N GLU A 422 17.10 3.74 -12.53
CA GLU A 422 16.73 2.88 -13.68
C GLU A 422 15.68 3.53 -14.61
N GLY A 423 15.22 4.76 -14.32
CA GLY A 423 14.39 5.56 -15.21
C GLY A 423 12.88 5.44 -15.03
N VAL A 424 12.37 5.21 -13.81
CA VAL A 424 10.93 5.34 -13.53
C VAL A 424 10.47 6.78 -13.73
N ASP A 425 9.34 7.00 -14.41
CA ASP A 425 8.79 8.36 -14.60
C ASP A 425 8.17 8.93 -13.32
N ILE A 426 7.53 8.09 -12.50
CA ILE A 426 6.73 8.50 -11.35
C ILE A 426 6.89 7.52 -10.19
N LEU A 427 7.29 8.04 -9.02
CA LEU A 427 7.26 7.29 -7.76
C LEU A 427 5.86 7.30 -7.14
N ASN A 428 5.28 6.11 -6.92
CA ASN A 428 4.04 5.92 -6.16
C ASN A 428 4.36 5.97 -4.66
N VAL A 429 3.82 6.95 -3.92
CA VAL A 429 4.32 7.25 -2.56
C VAL A 429 3.22 7.49 -1.52
N ASP A 430 3.41 6.87 -0.35
CA ASP A 430 2.58 7.08 0.84
C ASP A 430 3.14 8.16 1.79
N ASP A 431 4.44 8.45 1.70
CA ASP A 431 5.16 9.44 2.52
C ASP A 431 5.66 10.56 1.60
N LEU A 432 4.84 11.60 1.48
CA LEU A 432 5.06 12.72 0.56
C LEU A 432 6.31 13.51 0.92
N GLN A 433 6.56 13.74 2.22
CA GLN A 433 7.70 14.55 2.68
C GLN A 433 9.03 13.84 2.48
N SER A 434 9.12 12.53 2.70
CA SER A 434 10.36 11.79 2.42
C SER A 434 10.62 11.68 0.91
N ALA A 435 9.57 11.47 0.12
CA ALA A 435 9.69 11.37 -1.34
C ALA A 435 10.22 12.67 -1.94
N THR A 436 9.57 13.79 -1.64
CA THR A 436 9.79 15.09 -2.31
C THR A 436 11.12 15.75 -1.95
N ARG A 437 11.75 15.37 -0.83
CA ARG A 437 13.12 15.76 -0.48
C ARG A 437 14.19 15.26 -1.46
N GLN A 438 13.92 14.22 -2.25
CA GLN A 438 14.82 13.53 -3.19
C GLN A 438 16.16 12.98 -2.63
N ASP A 439 16.58 13.39 -1.43
CA ASP A 439 17.79 12.93 -0.74
C ASP A 439 17.50 11.73 0.17
N TRP A 440 17.31 10.56 -0.47
CA TRP A 440 17.02 9.28 0.17
C TRP A 440 18.26 8.50 0.64
N ARG A 441 19.44 9.13 0.65
CA ARG A 441 20.66 8.51 1.20
C ARG A 441 20.46 8.19 2.69
N PRO A 442 20.87 7.00 3.20
CA PRO A 442 20.64 6.63 4.59
C PRO A 442 21.28 7.63 5.56
N LYS A 443 20.48 8.25 6.42
CA LYS A 443 20.94 9.13 7.49
C LYS A 443 20.92 8.38 8.82
N LEU A 444 21.78 8.78 9.76
CA LEU A 444 21.87 8.13 11.07
C LEU A 444 20.55 8.22 11.86
N SER A 445 19.70 9.21 11.58
CA SER A 445 18.31 9.33 12.06
C SER A 445 17.42 8.13 11.70
N ASP A 446 17.64 7.57 10.52
CA ASP A 446 16.68 6.67 9.86
C ASP A 446 16.73 5.23 10.41
N LEU A 447 17.72 4.98 11.29
CA LEU A 447 17.93 3.74 12.03
C LEU A 447 17.21 3.71 13.39
N TRP A 448 16.72 4.87 13.87
CA TRP A 448 16.23 5.05 15.25
C TRP A 448 14.88 5.79 15.35
N SER A 449 14.17 5.93 14.24
CA SER A 449 12.82 6.52 14.15
C SER A 449 11.96 5.80 13.11
#